data_AF-A0A9E6ATC2-F1
#
_entry.id   AF-A0A9E6ATC2-F1
#
_cell.length_a   1.000
_cell.length_b   1.000
_cell.length_c   1.000
_cell.angle_alpha   90.00
_cell.angle_beta   90.00
_cell.angle_gamma   90.00
#
_symmetry.space_group_name_H-M   'P 1'
#
loop_
_entity.id
_entity.type
_entity.pdbx_description
1 polymer ?
#
loop_
_entity_poly.entity_id
_entity_poly.type
_entity_poly.pdbx_seq_one_letter_code
_entity_poly.pdbx_strand_id
1 'polypeptide(L)'
;MARIILDASLDIRSSIVYATLIIVFAVLPVFFLTGLSGSFFKPLAQAYVFAILTSLVVAMTVTPALSMILLSKANLQKKGSPLVTWLHKHYTKVLTKIVDKPRNAYVAILILGVFGAATFPLLGQQLLHRLKNAIF
;
A
#
# COMPACT_ATOMS: atom_id res chain seq x y z
N MET A 1 18.16 5.45 -25.38
CA MET A 1 17.06 5.98 -24.52
C MET A 1 15.80 5.10 -24.57
N ALA A 2 15.25 4.75 -25.74
CA ALA A 2 14.05 3.89 -25.85
C ALA A 2 14.19 2.51 -25.14
N ARG A 3 15.38 1.90 -25.19
CA ARG A 3 15.67 0.62 -24.53
C ARG A 3 15.63 0.69 -22.99
N ILE A 4 16.08 1.80 -22.41
CA ILE A 4 16.09 2.03 -20.96
C ILE A 4 14.66 2.24 -20.43
N ILE A 5 13.82 2.91 -21.22
CA ILE A 5 12.40 3.12 -20.90
C ILE A 5 11.62 1.80 -21.02
N LEU A 6 11.94 0.97 -22.02
CA LEU A 6 11.35 -0.36 -22.16
C LEU A 6 11.77 -1.28 -21.00
N ASP A 7 13.05 -1.33 -20.67
CA ASP A 7 13.56 -2.11 -19.53
C ASP A 7 12.95 -1.62 -18.21
N ALA A 8 12.90 -0.30 -17.95
CA ALA A 8 12.27 0.26 -16.76
C ALA A 8 10.75 0.02 -16.70
N SER A 9 10.05 0.04 -17.83
CA SER A 9 8.60 -0.25 -17.89
C SER A 9 8.30 -1.73 -17.67
N LEU A 10 9.18 -2.62 -18.15
CA LEU A 10 9.10 -4.05 -17.89
C LEU A 10 9.40 -4.36 -16.42
N ASP A 11 10.33 -3.63 -15.81
CA ASP A 11 10.69 -3.77 -14.39
C ASP A 11 9.53 -3.38 -13.46
N ILE A 12 8.89 -2.24 -13.75
CA ILE A 12 7.72 -1.77 -12.98
C ILE A 12 6.54 -2.73 -13.16
N ARG A 13 6.30 -3.21 -14.38
CA ARG A 13 5.23 -4.18 -14.66
C ARG A 13 5.44 -5.48 -13.90
N SER A 14 6.66 -6.02 -13.92
CA SER A 14 7.00 -7.23 -13.19
C SER A 14 6.83 -7.02 -11.68
N SER A 15 7.26 -5.87 -11.15
CA SER A 15 7.08 -5.50 -9.74
C SER A 15 5.62 -5.49 -9.30
N ILE A 16 4.70 -4.92 -10.09
CA ILE A 16 3.27 -4.89 -9.76
C ILE A 16 2.67 -6.31 -9.77
N VAL A 17 3.09 -7.17 -10.70
CA VAL A 17 2.66 -8.58 -10.73
C VAL A 17 3.14 -9.34 -9.49
N TYR A 18 4.41 -9.17 -9.09
CA TYR A 18 4.94 -9.77 -7.87
C TYR A 18 4.21 -9.28 -6.62
N ALA A 19 3.95 -7.98 -6.51
CA ALA A 19 3.17 -7.42 -5.41
C ALA A 19 1.76 -8.04 -5.32
N THR A 20 1.10 -8.21 -6.48
CA THR A 20 -0.22 -8.85 -6.57
C THR A 20 -0.17 -10.30 -6.10
N LEU A 21 0.86 -11.06 -6.50
CA LEU A 21 1.04 -12.45 -6.05
C LEU A 21 1.25 -12.53 -4.53
N ILE A 22 2.08 -11.65 -3.95
CA ILE A 22 2.29 -11.59 -2.50
C ILE A 22 0.97 -11.33 -1.77
N ILE A 23 0.13 -10.42 -2.29
CA ILE A 23 -1.19 -10.13 -1.71
C ILE A 23 -2.09 -11.38 -1.75
N VAL A 24 -2.12 -12.11 -2.87
CA VAL A 24 -2.89 -13.36 -2.97
C VAL A 24 -2.39 -14.39 -1.95
N PHE A 25 -1.07 -14.55 -1.80
CA PHE A 25 -0.49 -15.44 -0.80
C PHE A 25 -0.80 -15.01 0.64
N ALA A 26 -0.85 -13.71 0.92
CA ALA A 26 -1.21 -13.19 2.25
C ALA A 26 -2.67 -13.48 2.63
N VAL A 27 -3.56 -13.63 1.63
CA VAL A 27 -4.98 -13.99 1.84
C VAL A 27 -5.20 -15.50 1.90
N LEU A 28 -4.26 -16.31 1.38
CA LEU A 28 -4.33 -17.77 1.41
C LEU A 28 -4.60 -18.36 2.82
N PRO A 29 -3.97 -17.87 3.91
CA PRO A 29 -4.27 -18.30 5.29
C PRO A 29 -5.75 -18.20 5.67
N VAL A 30 -6.49 -17.24 5.11
CA VAL A 30 -7.91 -17.00 5.42
C VAL A 30 -8.78 -18.20 5.01
N PHE A 31 -8.38 -18.95 3.98
CA PHE A 31 -9.11 -20.14 3.54
C PHE A 31 -9.05 -21.30 4.55
N PHE A 32 -8.04 -21.32 5.43
CA PHE A 32 -7.91 -22.30 6.51
C PHE A 32 -8.74 -21.95 7.74
N LEU A 33 -9.39 -20.79 7.80
CA LEU A 33 -10.30 -20.45 8.89
C LEU A 33 -11.56 -21.34 8.83
N THR A 34 -11.76 -22.15 9.87
CA THR A 34 -12.94 -23.00 10.07
C THR A 34 -13.92 -22.37 11.06
N GLY A 35 -15.23 -22.64 10.92
CA GLY A 35 -16.29 -22.14 11.80
C GLY A 35 -17.18 -21.06 11.15
N LEU A 36 -18.04 -20.41 11.96
CA LEU A 36 -18.94 -19.32 11.49
C LEU A 36 -18.16 -18.20 10.78
N SER A 37 -16.98 -17.84 11.29
CA SER A 37 -16.09 -16.89 10.64
C SER A 37 -15.60 -17.38 9.27
N GLY A 38 -15.30 -18.66 9.10
CA GLY A 38 -14.87 -19.19 7.79
C GLY A 38 -15.91 -19.02 6.68
N SER A 39 -17.20 -19.16 6.99
CA SER A 39 -18.30 -19.03 6.01
C SER A 39 -18.43 -17.61 5.45
N PHE A 40 -18.18 -16.57 6.25
CA PHE A 40 -18.22 -15.17 5.80
C PHE A 40 -16.91 -14.73 5.15
N PHE A 41 -15.77 -15.22 5.63
CA PHE A 41 -14.46 -14.78 5.15
C PHE A 41 -14.06 -15.44 3.82
N LYS A 42 -14.51 -16.66 3.53
CA LYS A 42 -14.29 -17.33 2.24
C LYS A 42 -14.86 -16.55 1.03
N PRO A 43 -16.15 -16.16 0.99
CA PRO A 43 -16.69 -15.38 -0.12
C PRO A 43 -16.07 -13.98 -0.20
N LEU A 44 -15.71 -13.38 0.95
CA LEU A 44 -14.99 -12.10 0.99
C LEU A 44 -13.59 -12.21 0.36
N ALA A 45 -12.84 -13.25 0.70
CA ALA A 45 -11.50 -13.51 0.16
C ALA A 45 -11.56 -13.76 -1.36
N GLN A 46 -12.56 -14.52 -1.82
CA GLN A 46 -12.77 -14.78 -3.24
C GLN A 46 -13.08 -13.48 -4.02
N ALA A 47 -13.99 -12.64 -3.49
CA ALA A 47 -14.28 -11.34 -4.08
C ALA A 47 -13.04 -10.43 -4.14
N TYR A 48 -12.23 -10.43 -3.08
CA TYR A 48 -11.00 -9.65 -3.00
C TYR A 48 -9.96 -10.08 -4.06
N VAL A 49 -9.73 -11.39 -4.21
CA VAL A 49 -8.79 -11.92 -5.22
C VAL A 49 -9.25 -11.54 -6.64
N PHE A 50 -10.54 -11.72 -6.96
CA PHE A 50 -11.06 -11.31 -8.26
C PHE A 50 -10.98 -9.80 -8.50
N ALA A 51 -11.25 -8.99 -7.48
CA ALA A 51 -11.16 -7.53 -7.58
C ALA A 51 -9.73 -7.07 -7.88
N ILE A 52 -8.73 -7.64 -7.21
CA ILE A 52 -7.32 -7.28 -7.44
C ILE A 52 -6.82 -7.77 -8.79
N LEU A 53 -7.17 -9.00 -9.20
CA LEU A 53 -6.80 -9.51 -10.53
C LEU A 53 -7.42 -8.65 -11.64
N THR A 54 -8.69 -8.28 -11.50
CA THR A 54 -9.37 -7.38 -12.45
C THR A 54 -8.72 -5.99 -12.43
N SER A 55 -8.40 -5.46 -11.25
CA SER A 55 -7.70 -4.19 -11.08
C SER A 55 -6.32 -4.20 -11.76
N LEU A 56 -5.57 -5.31 -11.68
CA LEU A 56 -4.29 -5.47 -12.36
C LEU A 56 -4.44 -5.37 -13.88
N VAL A 57 -5.45 -6.04 -14.44
CA VAL A 57 -5.76 -5.96 -15.88
C VAL A 57 -6.15 -4.54 -16.27
N VAL A 58 -7.02 -3.88 -15.49
CA VAL A 58 -7.43 -2.49 -15.70
C VAL A 58 -6.24 -1.54 -15.59
N ALA A 59 -5.37 -1.71 -14.60
CA ALA A 59 -4.18 -0.88 -14.42
C ALA A 59 -3.20 -1.02 -15.59
N MET A 60 -3.07 -2.21 -16.18
CA MET A 60 -2.21 -2.43 -17.33
C MET A 60 -2.80 -1.94 -18.66
N THR A 61 -4.12 -1.73 -18.74
CA THR A 61 -4.80 -1.39 -20.01
C THR A 61 -5.38 0.02 -19.97
N VAL A 62 -6.21 0.31 -18.97
CA VAL A 62 -6.94 1.56 -18.80
C VAL A 62 -6.02 2.67 -18.31
N THR A 63 -5.10 2.42 -17.38
CA THR A 63 -4.15 3.45 -16.92
C THR A 63 -3.27 3.99 -18.04
N PRO A 64 -2.61 3.18 -18.90
CA PRO A 64 -1.84 3.72 -20.01
C PRO A 64 -2.73 4.42 -21.04
N ALA A 65 -3.92 3.88 -21.33
CA ALA A 65 -4.87 4.51 -22.25
C ALA A 65 -5.31 5.91 -21.76
N LEU A 66 -5.72 6.03 -20.50
CA LEU A 66 -6.07 7.33 -19.91
C LEU A 66 -4.89 8.27 -19.87
N SER A 67 -3.69 7.77 -19.53
CA SER A 67 -2.50 8.61 -19.47
C SER A 67 -2.18 9.20 -20.84
N MET A 68 -2.31 8.43 -21.93
CA MET A 68 -2.10 8.95 -23.28
C MET A 68 -3.14 10.02 -23.65
N ILE A 69 -4.41 9.83 -23.29
CA ILE A 69 -5.48 10.79 -23.61
C ILE A 69 -5.34 12.09 -22.80
N LEU A 70 -5.13 11.99 -21.49
CA LEU A 70 -4.95 13.17 -20.63
C LEU A 70 -3.66 13.91 -20.93
N LEU A 71 -2.55 13.17 -21.11
CA LEU A 71 -1.23 13.78 -21.31
C LEU A 71 -1.05 14.31 -22.73
N SER A 72 -1.71 13.75 -23.74
CA SER A 72 -1.75 14.31 -25.09
C SER A 72 -2.49 15.65 -25.15
N LYS A 73 -3.41 15.93 -24.20
CA LYS A 73 -4.09 17.23 -24.07
C LYS A 73 -3.40 18.17 -23.09
N ALA A 74 -2.50 17.66 -22.24
CA ALA A 74 -1.75 18.47 -21.31
C ALA A 74 -0.64 19.21 -22.06
N ASN A 75 -0.73 20.54 -22.12
CA ASN A 75 0.36 21.37 -22.60
C ASN A 75 1.52 21.26 -21.60
N LEU A 76 2.49 20.38 -21.87
CA LEU A 76 3.68 20.12 -21.05
C LEU A 76 4.67 21.31 -21.10
N GLN A 77 4.17 22.55 -21.04
CA GLN A 77 5.04 23.67 -20.69
C GLN A 77 5.56 23.40 -19.29
N LYS A 78 6.88 23.19 -19.21
CA LYS A 78 7.71 22.96 -18.02
C LYS A 78 7.64 24.11 -16.98
N LYS A 79 6.45 24.59 -16.61
CA LYS A 79 6.26 25.32 -15.36
C LYS A 79 5.95 24.26 -14.31
N GLY A 80 7.00 23.69 -13.74
CA GLY A 80 6.87 22.89 -12.52
C GLY A 80 6.02 23.69 -11.54
N SER A 81 4.84 23.16 -11.19
CA SER A 81 3.93 23.86 -10.30
C SER A 81 4.69 24.23 -9.03
N PRO A 82 4.67 25.51 -8.59
CA PRO A 82 5.45 25.96 -7.43
C PRO A 82 5.13 25.14 -6.17
N LEU A 83 3.92 24.58 -6.08
CA LEU A 83 3.52 23.60 -5.07
C LEU A 83 4.33 22.30 -5.10
N VAL A 84 4.56 21.74 -6.29
CA VAL A 84 5.33 20.49 -6.45
C VAL A 84 6.79 20.72 -6.06
N THR A 85 7.38 21.84 -6.47
CA THR A 85 8.76 22.20 -6.10
C THR A 85 8.90 22.46 -4.60
N TRP A 86 7.91 23.13 -3.97
CA TRP A 86 7.89 23.35 -2.52
C TRP A 86 7.78 22.03 -1.74
N LEU A 87 6.86 21.15 -2.15
CA LEU A 87 6.64 19.86 -1.52
C LEU A 87 7.86 18.96 -1.69
N HIS A 88 8.49 18.96 -2.87
CA HIS A 88 9.73 18.24 -3.12
C HIS A 88 10.84 18.75 -2.21
N LYS A 89 11.03 20.07 -2.11
CA LYS A 89 12.06 20.67 -1.25
C LYS A 89 11.84 20.34 0.24
N HIS A 90 10.59 20.30 0.69
CA HIS A 90 10.26 19.90 2.06
C HIS A 90 10.54 18.40 2.28
N TYR A 91 10.11 17.56 1.33
CA TYR A 91 10.38 16.12 1.34
C TYR A 91 11.88 15.83 1.39
N THR A 92 12.69 16.44 0.52
CA THR A 92 14.15 16.23 0.50
C THR A 92 14.79 16.68 1.81
N LYS A 93 14.34 17.80 2.39
CA LYS A 93 14.88 18.33 3.65
C LYS A 93 14.54 17.44 4.86
N VAL A 94 13.35 16.86 4.88
CA VAL A 94 12.96 15.88 5.91
C VAL A 94 13.72 14.57 5.70
N LEU A 95 13.83 14.12 4.45
CA LEU A 95 14.50 12.88 4.09
C LEU A 95 16.00 12.92 4.43
N THR A 96 16.72 13.98 4.07
CA THR A 96 18.14 14.12 4.43
C THR A 96 18.33 14.17 5.94
N LYS A 97 17.44 14.84 6.66
CA LYS A 97 17.51 14.90 8.14
C LYS A 97 17.29 13.53 8.81
N ILE A 98 16.52 12.63 8.19
CA ILE A 98 16.27 11.27 8.66
C ILE A 98 17.39 10.30 8.23
N VAL A 99 17.88 10.45 7.00
CA VAL A 99 18.91 9.59 6.40
C VAL A 99 20.33 9.92 6.90
N ASP A 100 20.66 11.20 7.10
CA ASP A 100 21.99 11.63 7.58
C ASP A 100 22.27 11.22 9.04
N LYS A 101 21.21 10.96 9.82
CA LYS A 101 21.31 10.50 11.20
C LYS A 101 20.42 9.27 11.42
N PRO A 102 20.85 8.07 10.98
CA PRO A 102 20.06 6.84 11.11
C PRO A 102 19.71 6.54 12.57
N ARG A 103 20.53 7.00 13.52
CA ARG A 103 20.23 6.90 14.96
C ARG A 103 18.91 7.58 15.36
N ASN A 104 18.57 8.73 14.78
CA ASN A 104 17.29 9.39 15.06
C ASN A 104 16.11 8.63 14.42
N ALA A 105 16.32 8.01 13.26
CA ALA A 105 15.32 7.14 12.63
C ALA A 105 15.04 5.90 13.50
N TYR A 106 16.09 5.23 13.99
CA TYR A 106 15.94 4.09 14.90
C TYR A 106 15.27 4.47 16.22
N VAL A 107 15.63 5.62 16.81
CA VAL A 107 14.96 6.10 18.04
C VAL A 107 13.49 6.43 17.79
N ALA A 108 13.15 7.04 16.66
CA ALA A 108 11.76 7.31 16.31
C ALA A 108 10.95 6.01 16.11
N ILE A 109 11.52 5.03 15.42
CA ILE A 109 10.91 3.69 15.26
C ILE A 109 10.74 3.00 16.61
N LEU A 110 11.75 3.08 17.49
CA LEU A 110 11.70 2.51 18.83
C LEU A 110 10.59 3.17 19.67
N ILE A 111 10.50 4.50 19.66
CA ILE A 111 9.46 5.25 20.39
C ILE A 111 8.08 4.90 19.84
N LEU A 112 7.89 4.88 18.52
CA LEU A 112 6.61 4.51 17.90
C LEU A 112 6.24 3.05 18.19
N GLY A 113 7.22 2.14 18.16
CA GLY A 113 7.03 0.73 18.49
C GLY A 113 6.63 0.52 19.95
N VAL A 114 7.32 1.19 20.88
CA VAL A 114 6.98 1.16 22.31
C VAL A 114 5.63 1.81 22.57
N PHE A 115 5.30 2.91 21.88
CA PHE A 115 4.01 3.57 22.02
C PHE A 115 2.87 2.67 21.51
N GLY A 116 3.04 2.03 20.35
CA GLY A 116 2.09 1.06 19.80
C GLY A 116 1.94 -0.18 20.68
N ALA A 117 3.05 -0.70 21.21
CA ALA A 117 3.03 -1.81 22.17
C ALA A 117 2.34 -1.43 23.49
N ALA A 118 2.48 -0.18 23.94
CA ALA A 118 1.79 0.33 25.12
C ALA A 118 0.30 0.56 24.88
N THR A 119 -0.12 0.84 23.64
CA THR A 119 -1.55 0.92 23.28
C THR A 119 -2.20 -0.45 23.06
N PHE A 120 -1.42 -1.49 22.71
CA PHE A 120 -1.89 -2.87 22.52
C PHE A 120 -2.69 -3.46 23.70
N PRO A 121 -2.27 -3.33 24.98
CA PRO A 121 -3.05 -3.82 26.11
C PRO A 121 -4.38 -3.07 26.30
N LEU A 122 -4.48 -1.80 25.89
CA LEU A 122 -5.74 -1.05 25.97
C LEU A 122 -6.80 -1.58 24.98
N LEU A 123 -6.41 -2.03 23.78
CA LEU A 123 -7.34 -2.62 22.81
C LEU A 123 -7.76 -4.05 23.20
N GLY A 124 -6.83 -4.85 23.75
CA GLY A 124 -7.12 -6.20 24.24
C GLY A 124 -8.17 -6.23 25.35
N GLN A 125 -8.13 -5.24 26.26
CA GLN A 125 -9.14 -5.06 27.31
C GLN A 125 -10.54 -4.74 26.75
N GLN A 126 -10.62 -3.93 25.69
CA GLN A 126 -11.89 -3.55 25.06
C GLN A 126 -12.52 -4.70 24.26
N LEU A 127 -11.71 -5.51 23.58
CA LEU A 127 -12.18 -6.69 22.84
C LEU A 127 -12.66 -7.81 23.77
N LEU A 128 -11.94 -8.11 24.85
CA LEU A 128 -12.35 -9.11 25.85
C LEU A 128 -13.63 -8.69 26.58
N HIS A 129 -13.78 -7.41 26.91
CA HIS A 129 -15.00 -6.88 27.54
C HIS A 129 -16.21 -6.94 26.59
N ARG A 130 -16.02 -6.64 25.29
CA ARG A 130 -17.08 -6.74 24.26
C ARG A 130 -17.55 -8.18 24.02
N LEU A 131 -16.64 -9.15 23.99
CA LEU A 131 -17.00 -10.57 23.84
C LEU A 131 -17.78 -11.08 25.06
N LYS A 132 -17.43 -10.63 26.26
CA LYS A 132 -18.16 -10.98 27.49
C LYS A 132 -19.58 -10.39 27.51
N ASN A 133 -19.80 -9.18 27.02
CA ASN A 133 -21.12 -8.53 27.03
C ASN A 133 -22.03 -8.93 25.86
N ALA A 134 -21.51 -9.59 24.81
CA ALA A 134 -22.31 -10.05 23.67
C ALA A 134 -22.81 -11.50 23.83
N ILE A 135 -22.23 -12.25 24.78
CA ILE A 135 -22.54 -13.67 25.03
C ILE A 135 -23.39 -13.85 26.30
N PHE A 136 -23.53 -12.81 27.13
CA PHE A 136 -24.40 -12.77 28.33
C PHE A 136 -25.47 -11.69 28.21
#